data_AF-A0A4R2RNT8-F1
#
_entry.id   AF-A0A4R2RNT8-F1
#
_cell.length_a   1.000
_cell.length_b   1.000
_cell.length_c   1.000
_cell.angle_alpha   90.00
_cell.angle_beta   90.00
_cell.angle_gamma   90.00
#
_symmetry.space_group_name_H-M   'P 1'
#
loop_
_entity.id
_entity.type
_entity.pdbx_description
1 polymer ?
#
loop_
_entity_poly.entity_id
_entity_poly.type
_entity_poly.pdbx_seq_one_letter_code
_entity_poly.pdbx_strand_id
1 'polypeptide(L)'
;MTLHADANPADVLRGALTSPTVKHHAAIIDPVALGGLMRAIGNYDGRPETKIALMLAPRLFVRPGELRKGEWSELDLDEAVWRIPGDRMKMGRPHVVPMSTQSVALFRQLRAVGNPRNFMFPAYHTSLRPMSENTINSALRRLGYDANEMTGHGFRSTASTLLNESGLWHPDAIERVLAHKGVDRVRAAYHRGAHWAERVRMAQWWCDYLDQLRDGAEILRSAFRASSG
;
A
#
# COMPACT_ATOMS: atom_id res chain seq x y z
N MET A 1 56.89 -18.39 -6.51
CA MET A 1 56.54 -17.27 -7.39
C MET A 1 55.02 -17.24 -7.51
N THR A 2 54.36 -16.52 -6.61
CA THR A 2 52.91 -16.40 -6.52
C THR A 2 52.51 -15.07 -7.16
N LEU A 3 51.82 -15.13 -8.29
CA LEU A 3 51.28 -13.95 -8.97
C LEU A 3 50.08 -13.41 -8.17
N HIS A 4 50.24 -12.26 -7.52
CA HIS A 4 49.14 -11.43 -7.06
C HIS A 4 48.66 -10.57 -8.24
N ALA A 5 47.35 -10.52 -8.46
CA ALA A 5 46.74 -9.59 -9.41
C ALA A 5 46.30 -8.34 -8.64
N ASP A 6 46.95 -7.21 -8.91
CA ASP A 6 46.73 -5.92 -8.22
C ASP A 6 45.50 -5.12 -8.73
N ALA A 7 44.61 -5.74 -9.51
CA ALA A 7 43.42 -5.08 -10.03
C ALA A 7 42.20 -6.01 -10.02
N ASN A 8 41.11 -5.52 -9.43
CA ASN A 8 39.80 -6.16 -9.47
C ASN A 8 39.24 -6.10 -10.91
N PRO A 9 39.04 -7.23 -11.61
CA PRO A 9 38.53 -7.23 -12.98
C PRO A 9 37.13 -6.61 -13.12
N ALA A 10 36.37 -6.52 -12.02
CA ALA A 10 35.04 -5.93 -12.00
C ALA A 10 35.05 -4.38 -12.10
N ASP A 11 36.20 -3.72 -11.93
CA ASP A 11 36.28 -2.26 -12.03
C ASP A 11 36.09 -1.75 -13.45
N VAL A 12 36.39 -2.59 -14.46
CA VAL A 12 36.14 -2.30 -15.87
C VAL A 12 34.64 -2.27 -16.21
N LEU A 13 33.78 -2.83 -15.34
CA LEU A 13 32.32 -2.88 -15.52
C LEU A 13 31.56 -1.79 -14.74
N ARG A 14 32.25 -0.96 -13.92
CA ARG A 14 31.63 0.19 -13.24
C ARG A 14 31.28 1.29 -14.25
N GLY A 15 30.05 1.24 -14.77
CA GLY A 15 29.51 2.22 -15.73
C GLY A 15 29.03 1.62 -17.04
N ALA A 16 29.29 0.33 -17.30
CA ALA A 16 28.80 -0.38 -18.49
C ALA A 16 27.31 -0.77 -18.39
N LEU A 17 26.72 -0.67 -17.19
CA LEU A 17 25.29 -0.84 -16.96
C LEU A 17 24.68 0.53 -16.79
N THR A 18 24.02 1.03 -17.85
CA THR A 18 23.07 2.15 -17.73
C THR A 18 22.06 1.72 -16.68
N SER A 19 22.19 2.24 -15.45
CA SER A 19 21.24 1.95 -14.39
C SER A 19 19.87 2.37 -14.91
N PRO A 20 18.86 1.48 -14.96
CA PRO A 20 17.54 1.82 -15.46
C PRO A 20 17.07 3.09 -14.74
N THR A 21 16.74 4.14 -15.49
CA THR A 21 16.15 5.33 -14.89
C THR A 21 14.89 4.90 -14.16
N VAL A 22 14.86 5.14 -12.84
CA VAL A 22 13.71 4.78 -12.01
C VAL A 22 12.53 5.63 -12.49
N LYS A 23 11.67 5.05 -13.33
CA LYS A 23 10.38 5.66 -13.65
C LYS A 23 9.49 5.51 -12.43
N HIS A 24 9.24 6.62 -11.74
CA HIS A 24 8.22 6.64 -10.69
C HIS A 24 6.86 6.30 -11.30
N HIS A 25 6.12 5.42 -10.63
CA HIS A 25 4.76 5.10 -11.05
C HIS A 25 3.88 6.34 -10.99
N ALA A 26 3.03 6.53 -12.00
CA ALA A 26 2.03 7.59 -12.01
C ALA A 26 1.15 7.51 -10.76
N ALA A 27 0.99 8.66 -10.11
CA ALA A 27 0.33 8.81 -8.82
C ALA A 27 -0.30 10.20 -8.71
N ILE A 28 -1.54 10.26 -8.27
CA ILE A 28 -2.24 11.51 -7.99
C ILE A 28 -1.87 11.96 -6.58
N ILE A 29 -1.11 13.06 -6.47
CA ILE A 29 -0.72 13.66 -5.19
C ILE A 29 -1.51 14.93 -4.86
N ASP A 30 -2.24 15.51 -5.81
CA ASP A 30 -3.12 16.65 -5.53
C ASP A 30 -4.36 16.17 -4.72
N PRO A 31 -4.64 16.75 -3.55
CA PRO A 31 -5.76 16.31 -2.70
C PRO A 31 -7.13 16.42 -3.37
N VAL A 32 -7.36 17.43 -4.21
CA VAL A 32 -8.66 17.64 -4.88
C VAL A 32 -8.88 16.57 -5.94
N ALA A 33 -7.87 16.31 -6.78
CA ALA A 33 -7.87 15.24 -7.76
C ALA A 33 -7.98 13.85 -7.10
N LEU A 34 -7.30 13.65 -5.97
CA LEU A 34 -7.41 12.42 -5.18
C LEU A 34 -8.85 12.22 -4.66
N GLY A 35 -9.49 13.28 -4.16
CA GLY A 35 -10.91 13.24 -3.79
C GLY A 35 -11.81 12.84 -4.96
N GLY A 36 -11.53 13.36 -6.17
CA GLY A 36 -12.18 12.94 -7.42
C GLY A 36 -12.03 11.44 -7.68
N LEU A 37 -10.81 10.91 -7.57
CA LEU A 37 -10.53 9.48 -7.71
C LEU A 37 -11.27 8.64 -6.67
N MET A 38 -11.30 9.07 -5.41
CA MET A 38 -12.00 8.35 -4.36
C MET A 38 -13.52 8.26 -4.62
N ARG A 39 -14.13 9.32 -5.18
CA ARG A 39 -15.53 9.29 -5.64
C ARG A 39 -15.72 8.34 -6.83
N ALA A 40 -14.84 8.40 -7.82
CA ALA A 40 -14.89 7.51 -8.97
C ALA A 40 -14.79 6.03 -8.56
N ILE A 41 -13.87 5.70 -7.64
CA ILE A 41 -13.73 4.35 -7.07
C ILE A 41 -15.03 3.91 -6.38
N GLY A 42 -15.66 4.78 -5.59
CA GLY A 42 -16.94 4.50 -4.93
C GLY A 42 -18.07 4.17 -5.91
N ASN A 43 -18.03 4.77 -7.10
CA ASN A 43 -19.00 4.57 -8.18
C ASN A 43 -18.64 3.44 -9.14
N TYR A 44 -17.54 2.72 -8.93
CA TYR A 44 -17.20 1.57 -9.77
C TYR A 44 -18.34 0.52 -9.72
N ASP A 45 -18.78 0.11 -10.90
CA ASP A 45 -19.97 -0.71 -11.16
C ASP A 45 -19.64 -2.13 -11.62
N GLY A 46 -18.34 -2.48 -11.68
CA GLY A 46 -17.89 -3.82 -11.97
C GLY A 46 -18.08 -4.79 -10.80
N ARG A 47 -17.37 -5.92 -10.85
CA ARG A 47 -17.49 -6.99 -9.84
C ARG A 47 -17.30 -6.49 -8.40
N PRO A 48 -18.08 -6.98 -7.43
CA PRO A 48 -17.95 -6.61 -6.01
C PRO A 48 -16.52 -6.77 -5.48
N GLU A 49 -15.83 -7.87 -5.82
CA GLU A 49 -14.47 -8.11 -5.37
C GLU A 49 -13.48 -7.09 -5.93
N THR A 50 -13.62 -6.73 -7.21
CA THR A 50 -12.80 -5.71 -7.85
C THR A 50 -13.08 -4.33 -7.25
N LYS A 51 -14.36 -4.01 -6.98
CA LYS A 51 -14.75 -2.77 -6.32
C LYS A 51 -14.11 -2.66 -4.94
N ILE A 52 -14.20 -3.73 -4.14
CA ILE A 52 -13.62 -3.75 -2.79
C ILE A 52 -12.09 -3.70 -2.85
N ALA A 53 -11.45 -4.39 -3.79
CA ALA A 53 -10.00 -4.28 -4.00
C ALA A 53 -9.59 -2.83 -4.34
N LEU A 54 -10.33 -2.15 -5.22
CA LEU A 54 -10.12 -0.74 -5.54
C LEU A 54 -10.32 0.18 -4.33
N MET A 55 -11.31 -0.09 -3.49
CA MET A 55 -11.54 0.68 -2.27
C MET A 55 -10.44 0.43 -1.21
N LEU A 56 -9.88 -0.77 -1.14
CA LEU A 56 -8.83 -1.12 -0.18
C LEU A 56 -7.42 -0.68 -0.63
N ALA A 57 -7.16 -0.65 -1.94
CA ALA A 57 -5.86 -0.29 -2.50
C ALA A 57 -5.30 1.06 -1.99
N PRO A 58 -6.06 2.17 -1.92
CA PRO A 58 -5.57 3.42 -1.34
C PRO A 58 -5.41 3.38 0.18
N ARG A 59 -6.06 2.44 0.89
CA ARG A 59 -6.20 2.45 2.36
C ARG A 59 -5.15 1.64 3.12
N LEU A 60 -4.57 0.61 2.50
CA LEU A 60 -3.81 -0.42 3.23
C LEU A 60 -2.29 -0.31 3.14
N PHE A 61 -1.73 0.67 2.42
CA PHE A 61 -0.27 0.84 2.21
C PHE A 61 0.44 -0.37 1.58
N VAL A 62 -0.22 -1.50 1.35
CA VAL A 62 0.36 -2.73 0.79
C VAL A 62 0.62 -2.61 -0.71
N ARG A 63 1.55 -3.41 -1.22
CA ARG A 63 1.81 -3.49 -2.67
C ARG A 63 0.61 -4.12 -3.39
N PRO A 64 0.35 -3.77 -4.66
CA PRO A 64 -0.71 -4.42 -5.45
C PRO A 64 -0.60 -5.96 -5.48
N GLY A 65 0.63 -6.48 -5.53
CA GLY A 65 0.90 -7.91 -5.46
C GLY A 65 0.57 -8.54 -4.10
N GLU A 66 0.78 -7.81 -3.00
CA GLU A 66 0.40 -8.22 -1.64
C GLU A 66 -1.13 -8.23 -1.52
N LEU A 67 -1.80 -7.18 -2.03
CA LEU A 67 -3.25 -7.07 -2.01
C LEU A 67 -3.93 -8.23 -2.75
N ARG A 68 -3.59 -8.43 -4.02
CA ARG A 68 -4.29 -9.40 -4.87
C ARG A 68 -4.07 -10.86 -4.44
N LYS A 69 -2.94 -11.16 -3.81
CA LYS A 69 -2.58 -12.51 -3.35
C LYS A 69 -2.97 -12.74 -1.88
N GLY A 70 -3.56 -11.74 -1.21
CA GLY A 70 -3.98 -11.81 0.19
C GLY A 70 -4.78 -13.06 0.52
N GLU A 71 -4.47 -13.71 1.63
CA GLU A 71 -5.20 -14.89 2.11
C GLU A 71 -5.98 -14.61 3.39
N TRP A 72 -7.16 -15.21 3.55
CA TRP A 72 -8.01 -14.98 4.72
C TRP A 72 -7.34 -15.33 6.06
N SER A 73 -6.39 -16.27 6.06
CA SER A 73 -5.58 -16.67 7.22
C SER A 73 -4.65 -15.56 7.71
N GLU A 74 -4.38 -14.55 6.89
CA GLU A 74 -3.50 -13.42 7.21
C GLU A 74 -4.23 -12.31 7.96
N LEU A 75 -5.56 -12.33 7.97
CA LEU A 75 -6.39 -11.28 8.57
C LEU A 75 -6.86 -11.65 9.96
N ASP A 76 -6.62 -10.73 10.87
CA ASP A 76 -7.23 -10.66 12.18
C ASP A 76 -8.13 -9.43 12.19
N LEU A 77 -9.42 -9.63 11.88
CA LEU A 77 -10.39 -8.53 11.73
C LEU A 77 -10.85 -7.98 13.07
N ASP A 78 -10.67 -8.73 14.16
CA ASP A 78 -11.03 -8.30 15.51
C ASP A 78 -9.92 -7.44 16.11
N GLU A 79 -8.66 -7.80 15.90
CA GLU A 79 -7.51 -6.96 16.26
C GLU A 79 -7.21 -5.87 15.21
N ALA A 80 -7.95 -5.83 14.11
CA ALA A 80 -7.73 -4.94 12.97
C ALA A 80 -6.27 -4.99 12.45
N VAL A 81 -5.73 -6.20 12.25
CA VAL A 81 -4.37 -6.38 11.71
C VAL A 81 -4.31 -7.36 10.55
N TRP A 82 -3.53 -7.02 9.53
CA TRP A 82 -3.13 -7.92 8.45
C TRP A 82 -1.65 -8.34 8.61
N ARG A 83 -1.40 -9.65 8.70
CA ARG A 83 -0.06 -10.25 8.85
C ARG A 83 0.36 -10.94 7.55
N ILE A 84 1.15 -10.25 6.74
CA ILE A 84 1.69 -10.80 5.49
C ILE A 84 2.98 -11.57 5.80
N PRO A 85 3.04 -12.87 5.49
CA PRO A 85 4.20 -13.71 5.81
C PRO A 85 5.40 -13.34 4.92
N GLY A 86 6.61 -13.62 5.42
CA GLY A 86 7.86 -13.17 4.78
C GLY A 86 8.12 -13.78 3.40
N ASP A 87 7.66 -15.00 3.16
CA ASP A 87 7.70 -15.70 1.87
C ASP A 87 6.91 -14.98 0.77
N ARG A 88 5.87 -14.22 1.14
CA ARG A 88 5.10 -13.37 0.23
C ARG A 88 5.67 -11.95 0.06
N MET A 89 6.69 -11.59 0.84
CA MET A 89 7.27 -10.25 0.85
C MET A 89 8.55 -10.18 0.01
N LYS A 90 8.70 -9.10 -0.77
CA LYS A 90 9.87 -8.87 -1.64
C LYS A 90 11.22 -9.00 -0.92
N MET A 91 11.26 -8.64 0.37
CA MET A 91 12.48 -8.63 1.19
C MET A 91 12.58 -9.82 2.14
N GLY A 92 11.71 -10.83 2.02
CA GLY A 92 11.73 -12.03 2.86
C GLY A 92 11.33 -11.81 4.32
N ARG A 93 10.88 -10.62 4.69
CA ARG A 93 10.53 -10.24 6.07
C ARG A 93 9.03 -10.11 6.22
N PRO A 94 8.41 -10.69 7.26
CA PRO A 94 6.99 -10.50 7.52
C PRO A 94 6.63 -9.01 7.61
N HIS A 95 5.47 -8.67 7.05
CA HIS A 95 4.91 -7.33 7.14
C HIS A 95 3.62 -7.37 7.93
N VAL A 96 3.49 -6.47 8.89
CA VAL A 96 2.29 -6.38 9.72
C VAL A 96 1.69 -5.02 9.48
N VAL A 97 0.44 -4.98 9.06
CA VAL A 97 -0.26 -3.77 8.61
C VAL A 97 -1.44 -3.52 9.54
N PRO A 98 -1.47 -2.41 10.29
CA PRO A 98 -2.67 -2.02 11.03
C PRO A 98 -3.76 -1.58 10.05
N MET A 99 -5.00 -1.95 10.33
CA MET A 99 -6.16 -1.60 9.51
C MET A 99 -7.02 -0.55 10.22
N SER A 100 -7.56 0.37 9.43
CA SER A 100 -8.60 1.28 9.90
C SER A 100 -9.95 0.58 10.02
N THR A 101 -10.89 1.23 10.70
CA THR A 101 -12.29 0.78 10.78
C THR A 101 -12.92 0.62 9.40
N GLN A 102 -12.64 1.53 8.46
CA GLN A 102 -13.08 1.47 7.06
C GLN A 102 -12.54 0.22 6.35
N SER A 103 -11.25 -0.06 6.50
CA SER A 103 -10.63 -1.25 5.89
C SER A 103 -11.20 -2.55 6.46
N VAL A 104 -11.42 -2.62 7.78
CA VAL A 104 -12.06 -3.77 8.43
C VAL A 104 -13.48 -3.97 7.88
N ALA A 105 -14.27 -2.90 7.77
CA ALA A 105 -15.62 -2.96 7.20
C ALA A 105 -15.61 -3.50 5.76
N LEU A 106 -14.68 -3.03 4.92
CA LEU A 106 -14.51 -3.49 3.55
C LEU A 106 -14.13 -4.98 3.46
N PHE A 107 -13.25 -5.47 4.34
CA PHE A 107 -12.94 -6.90 4.39
C PHE A 107 -14.13 -7.74 4.89
N ARG A 108 -14.93 -7.23 5.83
CA ARG A 108 -16.18 -7.90 6.25
C ARG A 108 -17.19 -7.96 5.10
N GLN A 109 -17.34 -6.88 4.34
CA GLN A 109 -18.16 -6.89 3.11
C GLN A 109 -17.63 -7.90 2.09
N LEU A 110 -16.32 -7.94 1.87
CA LEU A 110 -15.69 -8.90 0.95
C LEU A 110 -15.97 -10.35 1.36
N ARG A 111 -15.91 -10.64 2.67
CA ARG A 111 -16.22 -11.97 3.20
C ARG A 111 -17.69 -12.34 2.96
N ALA A 112 -18.59 -11.37 3.06
CA ALA A 112 -20.02 -11.55 2.79
C ALA A 112 -20.35 -11.80 1.31
N VAL A 113 -19.46 -11.44 0.37
CA VAL A 113 -19.62 -11.81 -1.07
C VAL A 113 -19.59 -13.33 -1.26
N GLY A 114 -19.11 -14.10 -0.28
CA GLY A 114 -19.28 -15.56 -0.25
C GLY A 114 -18.26 -16.34 -1.07
N ASN A 115 -17.08 -15.77 -1.33
CA ASN A 115 -16.04 -16.44 -2.12
C ASN A 115 -15.42 -17.65 -1.38
N PRO A 116 -15.41 -18.85 -2.00
CA PRO A 116 -14.86 -20.04 -1.36
C PRO A 116 -13.32 -20.12 -1.47
N ARG A 117 -12.70 -20.16 -0.28
CA ARG A 117 -11.34 -20.59 0.11
C ARG A 117 -10.09 -19.83 -0.37
N ASN A 118 -9.18 -19.74 0.59
CA ASN A 118 -7.81 -19.20 0.60
C ASN A 118 -7.67 -17.73 0.25
N PHE A 119 -7.82 -17.33 -1.01
CA PHE A 119 -7.58 -15.94 -1.42
C PHE A 119 -8.75 -15.02 -1.05
N MET A 120 -8.43 -13.82 -0.55
CA MET A 120 -9.38 -12.73 -0.36
C MET A 120 -9.98 -12.27 -1.70
N PHE A 121 -9.14 -12.24 -2.74
CA PHE A 121 -9.50 -11.80 -4.08
C PHE A 121 -9.19 -12.91 -5.09
N PRO A 122 -10.14 -13.82 -5.38
CA PRO A 122 -9.94 -14.87 -6.37
C PRO A 122 -9.95 -14.33 -7.81
N ALA A 123 -9.40 -15.12 -8.73
CA ALA A 123 -9.47 -14.84 -10.16
C ALA A 123 -10.91 -15.00 -10.69
N TYR A 124 -11.18 -14.40 -11.86
CA TYR A 124 -12.54 -14.34 -12.40
C TYR A 124 -13.18 -15.72 -12.65
N HIS A 125 -12.39 -16.66 -13.17
CA HIS A 125 -12.88 -17.99 -13.57
C HIS A 125 -12.49 -19.11 -12.59
N THR A 126 -11.79 -18.81 -11.49
CA THR A 126 -11.34 -19.84 -10.55
C THR A 126 -10.97 -19.24 -9.19
N SER A 127 -11.29 -19.97 -8.10
CA SER A 127 -10.84 -19.67 -6.75
C SER A 127 -9.42 -20.16 -6.45
N LEU A 128 -8.84 -20.99 -7.33
CA LEU A 128 -7.50 -21.56 -7.13
C LEU A 128 -6.37 -20.57 -7.45
N ARG A 129 -6.69 -19.43 -8.07
CA ARG A 129 -5.73 -18.40 -8.42
C ARG A 129 -6.17 -17.04 -7.87
N PRO A 130 -5.22 -16.16 -7.52
CA PRO A 130 -5.53 -14.81 -7.10
C PRO A 130 -5.91 -13.91 -8.29
N MET A 131 -6.71 -12.86 -8.01
CA MET A 131 -7.13 -11.79 -8.93
C MET A 131 -5.96 -11.28 -9.77
N SER A 132 -6.08 -11.21 -11.10
CA SER A 132 -4.98 -10.82 -12.00
C SER A 132 -4.28 -9.52 -11.58
N GLU A 133 -2.97 -9.44 -11.83
CA GLU A 133 -2.16 -8.24 -11.55
C GLU A 133 -2.66 -6.98 -12.28
N ASN A 134 -3.32 -7.16 -13.42
CA ASN A 134 -3.85 -6.06 -14.21
C ASN A 134 -5.25 -5.61 -13.76
N THR A 135 -5.95 -6.36 -12.91
CA THR A 135 -7.36 -6.07 -12.59
C THR A 135 -7.58 -4.67 -12.02
N ILE A 136 -6.74 -4.23 -11.07
CA ILE A 136 -6.84 -2.88 -10.48
C ILE A 136 -6.57 -1.80 -11.54
N ASN A 137 -5.50 -1.94 -12.33
CA ASN A 137 -5.16 -0.97 -13.38
C ASN A 137 -6.22 -0.91 -14.47
N SER A 138 -6.78 -2.05 -14.88
CA SER A 138 -7.88 -2.10 -15.85
C SER A 138 -9.14 -1.46 -15.30
N ALA A 139 -9.41 -1.60 -13.99
CA ALA A 139 -10.55 -0.96 -13.34
C ALA A 139 -10.35 0.57 -13.23
N LEU A 140 -9.13 1.04 -12.91
CA LEU A 140 -8.77 2.47 -12.96
C LEU A 140 -8.98 3.07 -14.35
N ARG A 141 -8.54 2.39 -15.42
CA ARG A 141 -8.78 2.84 -16.79
C ARG A 141 -10.26 2.95 -17.15
N ARG A 142 -11.09 2.01 -16.66
CA ARG A 142 -12.55 2.08 -16.84
C ARG A 142 -13.18 3.27 -16.12
N LEU A 143 -12.58 3.71 -15.03
CA LEU A 143 -12.96 4.92 -14.30
C LEU A 143 -12.42 6.21 -14.93
N GLY A 144 -11.72 6.12 -16.07
CA GLY A 144 -11.18 7.27 -16.79
C GLY A 144 -9.77 7.69 -16.40
N TYR A 145 -9.06 6.90 -15.59
CA TYR A 145 -7.68 7.19 -15.17
C TYR A 145 -6.68 6.38 -15.99
N ASP A 146 -5.90 7.05 -16.83
CA ASP A 146 -4.89 6.37 -17.64
C ASP A 146 -3.63 6.00 -16.83
N ALA A 147 -2.71 5.25 -17.47
CA ALA A 147 -1.50 4.75 -16.80
C ALA A 147 -0.45 5.83 -16.49
N ASN A 148 -0.59 7.03 -17.05
CA ASN A 148 0.24 8.20 -16.77
C ASN A 148 -0.36 9.08 -15.67
N GLU A 149 -1.65 8.90 -15.34
CA GLU A 149 -2.33 9.60 -14.23
C GLU A 149 -2.31 8.80 -12.93
N MET A 150 -2.75 7.54 -12.98
CA MET A 150 -2.84 6.69 -11.79
C MET A 150 -2.64 5.21 -12.10
N THR A 151 -1.90 4.54 -11.22
CA THR A 151 -1.73 3.08 -11.23
C THR A 151 -1.99 2.51 -9.85
N GLY A 152 -2.19 1.19 -9.76
CA GLY A 152 -2.30 0.51 -8.46
C GLY A 152 -1.06 0.71 -7.57
N HIS A 153 0.13 0.85 -8.16
CA HIS A 153 1.35 1.20 -7.40
C HIS A 153 1.35 2.67 -6.98
N GLY A 154 0.72 3.55 -7.78
CA GLY A 154 0.58 4.98 -7.51
C GLY A 154 -0.08 5.31 -6.18
N PHE A 155 -0.99 4.46 -5.69
CA PHE A 155 -1.60 4.63 -4.36
C PHE A 155 -0.57 4.70 -3.23
N ARG A 156 0.51 3.90 -3.31
CA ARG A 156 1.57 3.92 -2.30
C ARG A 156 2.42 5.18 -2.39
N SER A 157 2.73 5.64 -3.60
CA SER A 157 3.41 6.93 -3.80
C SER A 157 2.56 8.08 -3.27
N THR A 158 1.25 8.06 -3.55
CA THR A 158 0.28 9.03 -3.05
C THR A 158 0.29 9.09 -1.52
N ALA A 159 0.15 7.94 -0.86
CA ALA A 159 0.20 7.85 0.59
C ALA A 159 1.54 8.32 1.16
N SER A 160 2.66 7.89 0.56
CA SER A 160 4.00 8.32 0.97
C SER A 160 4.14 9.83 0.93
N THR A 161 3.79 10.47 -0.20
CA THR A 161 3.90 11.92 -0.36
C THR A 161 3.01 12.65 0.63
N LEU A 162 1.71 12.36 0.65
CA LEU A 162 0.75 13.12 1.45
C LEU A 162 0.92 12.90 2.96
N LEU A 163 1.35 11.70 3.40
CA LEU A 163 1.67 11.48 4.81
C LEU A 163 2.91 12.27 5.25
N ASN A 164 3.96 12.32 4.41
CA ASN A 164 5.14 13.12 4.73
C ASN A 164 4.83 14.63 4.72
N GLU A 165 4.07 15.11 3.72
CA GLU A 165 3.67 16.51 3.61
C GLU A 165 2.74 16.96 4.75
N SER A 166 1.97 16.04 5.34
CA SER A 166 1.14 16.36 6.51
C SER A 166 1.96 16.83 7.72
N GLY A 167 3.22 16.40 7.84
CA GLY A 167 4.08 16.68 9.01
C GLY A 167 3.60 16.05 10.33
N LEU A 168 2.58 15.18 10.30
CA LEU A 168 1.94 14.61 11.50
C LEU A 168 2.62 13.34 12.02
N TRP A 169 3.44 12.69 11.20
CA TRP A 169 3.95 11.35 11.47
C TRP A 169 5.46 11.28 11.36
N HIS A 170 6.07 10.47 12.21
CA HIS A 170 7.49 10.18 12.12
C HIS A 170 7.81 9.49 10.79
N PRO A 171 8.83 9.92 10.02
CA PRO A 171 9.17 9.32 8.72
C PRO A 171 9.37 7.80 8.79
N ASP A 172 10.03 7.30 9.86
CA ASP A 172 10.18 5.85 10.06
C ASP A 172 8.86 5.10 10.25
N ALA A 173 7.81 5.72 10.79
CA ALA A 173 6.50 5.09 10.87
C ALA A 173 5.88 4.92 9.45
N ILE A 174 6.02 5.94 8.60
CA ILE A 174 5.57 5.94 7.20
C ILE A 174 6.31 4.87 6.40
N GLU A 175 7.64 4.88 6.45
CA GLU A 175 8.48 3.90 5.73
C GLU A 175 8.22 2.45 6.17
N ARG A 176 7.80 2.25 7.43
CA ARG A 176 7.45 0.92 7.96
C ARG A 176 6.08 0.44 7.51
N VAL A 177 5.05 1.28 7.42
CA VAL A 177 3.75 0.83 6.85
C VAL A 177 3.85 0.52 5.36
N LEU A 178 4.73 1.24 4.66
CA LEU A 178 5.05 0.95 3.26
C LEU A 178 5.98 -0.27 3.10
N ALA A 179 6.47 -0.89 4.18
CA ALA A 179 7.46 -1.97 4.10
C ALA A 179 8.69 -1.59 3.23
N HIS A 180 9.14 -0.34 3.35
CA HIS A 180 10.43 0.13 2.82
C HIS A 180 11.53 -0.15 3.84
N LYS A 181 11.25 0.05 5.13
CA LYS A 181 12.13 -0.35 6.25
C LYS A 181 11.62 -1.65 6.87
N GLY A 182 12.42 -2.72 6.75
CA GLY A 182 12.10 -4.02 7.34
C GLY A 182 12.06 -3.98 8.88
N VAL A 183 11.46 -5.00 9.48
CA VAL A 183 11.65 -5.28 10.91
C VAL A 183 13.07 -5.82 11.11
N ASP A 184 13.78 -5.36 12.14
CA ASP A 184 15.07 -5.97 12.51
C ASP A 184 14.85 -7.44 12.88
N ARG A 185 15.75 -8.34 12.46
CA ARG A 185 15.65 -9.79 12.76
C ARG A 185 15.41 -10.07 14.25
N VAL A 186 15.94 -9.22 15.13
CA VAL A 186 15.79 -9.32 16.60
C VAL A 186 14.40 -8.89 17.08
N ARG A 187 13.76 -7.92 16.41
CA ARG A 187 12.41 -7.43 16.76
C ARG A 187 11.27 -8.18 16.05
N ALA A 188 11.60 -9.05 15.10
CA ALA A 188 10.63 -9.88 14.38
C ALA A 188 9.83 -10.82 15.29
N ALA A 189 10.33 -11.11 16.51
CA ALA A 189 9.63 -11.89 17.53
C ALA A 189 8.42 -11.15 18.13
N TYR A 190 8.38 -9.82 18.08
CA TYR A 190 7.19 -9.06 18.46
C TYR A 190 6.36 -8.78 17.21
N HIS A 191 5.17 -9.37 17.14
CA HIS A 191 4.21 -9.24 16.03
C HIS A 191 3.84 -7.78 15.70
N ARG A 192 4.22 -6.82 16.54
CA ARG A 192 3.94 -5.39 16.41
C ARG A 192 5.27 -4.64 16.60
N GLY A 193 6.01 -4.48 15.51
CA GLY A 193 7.35 -3.88 15.49
C GLY A 193 7.39 -2.38 15.89
N ALA A 194 8.50 -1.70 15.57
CA ALA A 194 8.69 -0.30 15.95
C ALA A 194 7.60 0.64 15.41
N HIS A 195 7.29 1.68 16.19
CA HIS A 195 6.24 2.68 15.93
C HIS A 195 4.82 2.09 15.80
N TRP A 196 4.53 0.88 16.32
CA TRP A 196 3.23 0.25 16.12
C TRP A 196 2.04 1.15 16.49
N ALA A 197 2.05 1.76 17.68
CA ALA A 197 0.95 2.63 18.13
C ALA A 197 0.74 3.84 17.21
N GLU A 198 1.83 4.42 16.69
CA GLU A 198 1.78 5.53 15.74
C GLU A 198 1.25 5.07 14.38
N ARG A 199 1.67 3.91 13.89
CA ARG A 199 1.17 3.33 12.65
C ARG A 199 -0.33 2.99 12.71
N VAL A 200 -0.84 2.57 13.86
CA VAL A 200 -2.28 2.36 14.08
C VAL A 200 -3.04 3.67 13.93
N ARG A 201 -2.61 4.74 14.62
CA ARG A 201 -3.23 6.06 14.50
C ARG A 201 -3.14 6.60 13.07
N MET A 202 -1.99 6.41 12.42
CA MET A 202 -1.75 6.84 11.05
C MET A 202 -2.66 6.11 10.05
N ALA A 203 -2.87 4.81 10.20
CA ALA A 203 -3.75 4.05 9.30
C ALA A 203 -5.22 4.51 9.41
N GLN A 204 -5.68 4.82 10.63
CA GLN A 204 -7.02 5.37 10.84
C GLN A 204 -7.12 6.78 10.24
N TRP A 205 -6.22 7.69 10.62
CA TRP A 205 -6.19 9.07 10.12
C TRP A 205 -6.12 9.13 8.60
N TRP A 206 -5.30 8.28 7.97
CA TRP A 206 -5.20 8.23 6.51
C TRP A 206 -6.52 7.88 5.84
N CYS A 207 -7.27 6.92 6.40
CA CYS A 207 -8.57 6.55 5.86
C CYS A 207 -9.62 7.64 6.09
N ASP A 208 -9.59 8.31 7.24
CA ASP A 208 -10.45 9.44 7.54
C ASP A 208 -10.18 10.62 6.59
N TYR A 209 -8.90 10.90 6.31
CA TYR A 209 -8.48 11.91 5.34
C TYR A 209 -8.96 11.58 3.92
N LEU A 210 -8.81 10.33 3.47
CA LEU A 210 -9.33 9.90 2.16
C LEU A 210 -10.85 10.04 2.05
N ASP A 211 -11.59 9.75 3.13
CA ASP A 211 -13.04 9.92 3.17
C ASP A 211 -13.43 11.41 3.18
N GLN A 212 -12.70 12.26 3.92
CA GLN A 212 -12.88 13.73 3.89
C GLN A 212 -12.69 14.29 2.48
N LEU A 213 -11.63 13.88 1.78
CA LEU A 213 -11.38 14.28 0.39
C LEU A 213 -12.47 13.79 -0.57
N ARG A 214 -12.96 12.56 -0.37
CA ARG A 214 -14.07 11.99 -1.15
C ARG A 214 -15.32 12.84 -0.99
N ASP A 215 -15.67 13.18 0.25
CA ASP A 215 -16.93 13.86 0.60
C ASP A 215 -16.89 15.36 0.33
N GLY A 216 -15.73 15.91 -0.04
CA GLY A 216 -15.57 17.33 -0.36
C GLY A 216 -15.62 18.23 0.88
N ALA A 217 -15.39 17.67 2.06
CA ALA A 217 -15.32 18.44 3.30
C ALA A 217 -14.05 19.32 3.30
N GLU A 218 -14.18 20.56 3.78
CA GLU A 218 -13.13 21.57 3.78
C GLU A 218 -11.83 21.02 4.38
N ILE A 219 -10.74 21.04 3.61
CA ILE A 219 -9.40 20.70 4.10
C ILE A 219 -8.93 21.89 4.93
N LEU A 220 -9.27 21.91 6.22
CA LEU A 220 -8.66 22.85 7.15
C LEU A 220 -7.16 22.53 7.23
N ARG A 221 -6.33 23.32 6.52
CA ARG A 221 -4.89 23.34 6.75
C ARG A 221 -4.68 23.79 8.20
N SER A 222 -4.52 22.85 9.12
CA SER A 222 -4.24 23.18 10.51
C SER A 222 -2.83 23.79 10.57
N ALA A 223 -2.75 25.11 10.64
CA ALA A 223 -1.51 25.81 10.96
C ALA A 223 -1.19 25.58 12.45
N PHE A 224 -0.70 24.39 12.80
CA PHE A 224 -0.06 24.20 14.10
C PHE A 224 1.33 24.82 14.03
N ARG A 225 1.40 26.12 14.37
CA ARG A 225 2.66 26.73 14.78
C ARG A 225 3.10 26.04 16.06
N ALA A 226 4.25 25.38 16.02
CA ALA A 226 4.95 25.00 17.23
C ALA A 226 5.27 26.29 18.00
N SER A 227 4.62 26.49 19.14
CA SER A 227 5.04 27.46 20.13
C SER A 227 6.29 26.90 20.81
N SER A 228 7.46 27.37 20.39
CA SER A 228 8.70 27.20 21.13
C SER A 228 8.71 28.22 22.27
N GLY A 229 8.64 27.72 23.50
CA GLY A 229 9.23 28.40 24.66
C GLY A 229 10.72 28.09 24.75
#